data_AF-A0A7J5V2R7-F1
#
_entry.id   AF-A0A7J5V2R7-F1
#
_cell.length_a   1.000
_cell.length_b   1.000
_cell.length_c   1.000
_cell.angle_alpha   90.00
_cell.angle_beta   90.00
_cell.angle_gamma   90.00
#
_symmetry.space_group_name_H-M   'P 1'
#
loop_
_entity.id
_entity.type
_entity.pdbx_description
1 polymer ?
#
loop_
_entity_poly.entity_id
_entity_poly.type
_entity_poly.pdbx_seq_one_letter_code
_entity_poly.pdbx_strand_id
1 'polypeptide(L)'
;MVFSSSLFLLYFLPAFLIAYYLSPRFLKNYVALVASIFFYAWGAPDFIFIVLGSIIIDFYIVKVMHTKKGNQKRMLTGLSIALNIGMLLYFKYANFFVENIDLVLGAFGAAPMKWTYIVLPIGISFFSFQKMTYAVDVYRGVHVPLKRVSDLALYILMFPQLIAGPIVRFNEVADQMVDRRYNENVDNRLTGFFRFTLGLAKKVMIANPLGAYADSVFAADASFLSSPVLWVGIIAYAFQIYYDFAGYSDMAIGLGRMIGFDFVENFNNPYISQSISEFWRRWHMTLGRWMRDYLYIPLGGSKVSVGRMYFNLWLVFLISGFWHGAAWNFVVWGAFHGLFLIADRVFLLKFYSKIGKLPSVLITFVITLVGWVLFRSESMAQVWDFTAGMFSFRGGDTIYASREVWVTMFFAAVFAFWAYAPLVEKWQTRLFDKEHKLSHLVVMTLLSIVFFIISLGAITSSGFNPFIYFRF
;
A
#
# COMPACT_ATOMS: atom_id res chain seq x y z
N MET A 1 5.36 -15.45 -2.82
CA MET A 1 5.81 -15.69 -1.43
C MET A 1 5.54 -14.45 -0.57
N VAL A 2 5.76 -14.51 0.75
CA VAL A 2 5.62 -13.36 1.67
C VAL A 2 6.95 -13.05 2.34
N PHE A 3 7.32 -11.78 2.51
CA PHE A 3 8.60 -11.39 3.12
C PHE A 3 8.77 -11.88 4.56
N SER A 4 7.67 -11.92 5.32
CA SER A 4 7.64 -12.40 6.71
C SER A 4 7.43 -13.92 6.81
N SER A 5 7.99 -14.70 5.89
CA SER A 5 7.95 -16.16 5.93
C SER A 5 9.35 -16.74 6.08
N SER A 6 9.48 -17.84 6.83
CA SER A 6 10.77 -18.53 6.99
C SER A 6 11.35 -18.98 5.65
N LEU A 7 10.49 -19.39 4.71
CA LEU A 7 10.88 -19.72 3.34
C LEU A 7 11.57 -18.54 2.63
N PHE A 8 10.99 -17.34 2.74
CA PHE A 8 11.59 -16.15 2.14
C PHE A 8 12.90 -15.78 2.83
N LEU A 9 12.88 -15.69 4.17
CA LEU A 9 13.99 -15.16 4.96
C LEU A 9 15.23 -16.06 4.96
N LEU A 10 15.03 -17.38 5.04
CA LEU A 10 16.13 -18.33 5.22
C LEU A 10 16.60 -18.98 3.92
N TYR A 11 15.75 -19.03 2.89
CA TYR A 11 16.07 -19.74 1.64
C TYR A 11 16.07 -18.80 0.43
N PHE A 12 14.92 -18.20 0.10
CA PHE A 12 14.81 -17.42 -1.13
C PHE A 12 15.72 -16.18 -1.12
N LEU A 13 15.68 -15.37 -0.06
CA LEU A 13 16.44 -14.12 0.00
C LEU A 13 17.97 -14.36 0.00
N PRO A 14 18.54 -15.27 0.82
CA PRO A 14 19.97 -15.58 0.76
C PRO A 14 20.38 -16.12 -0.62
N ALA A 15 19.63 -17.08 -1.18
CA ALA A 15 19.92 -17.63 -2.50
C ALA A 15 19.89 -16.55 -3.60
N PHE A 16 18.88 -15.67 -3.56
CA PHE A 16 18.77 -14.54 -4.48
C PHE A 16 19.95 -13.58 -4.36
N LEU A 17 20.32 -13.16 -3.14
CA LEU A 17 21.42 -12.21 -2.94
C LEU A 17 22.76 -12.81 -3.39
N ILE A 18 23.01 -14.09 -3.08
CA ILE A 18 24.21 -14.80 -3.57
C ILE A 18 24.23 -14.79 -5.10
N ALA A 19 23.15 -15.20 -5.75
CA ALA A 19 23.07 -15.20 -7.22
C ALA A 19 23.24 -13.79 -7.81
N TYR A 20 22.64 -12.77 -7.19
CA TYR A 20 22.69 -11.38 -7.66
C TYR A 20 24.11 -10.79 -7.58
N TYR A 21 24.84 -11.03 -6.49
CA TYR A 21 26.18 -10.47 -6.30
C TYR A 21 27.29 -11.28 -6.97
N LEU A 22 27.12 -12.58 -7.17
CA LEU A 22 28.03 -13.38 -8.00
C LEU A 22 27.88 -13.10 -9.50
N SER A 23 26.73 -12.54 -9.91
CA SER A 23 26.47 -12.27 -11.31
C SER A 23 27.16 -10.99 -11.81
N PRO A 24 27.74 -11.02 -13.02
CA PRO A 24 28.28 -9.82 -13.64
C PRO A 24 27.16 -8.81 -13.92
N ARG A 25 27.53 -7.54 -14.01
CA ARG A 25 26.58 -6.41 -14.08
C ARG A 25 25.51 -6.55 -15.18
N PHE A 26 25.89 -7.04 -16.36
CA PHE A 26 24.96 -7.18 -17.48
C PHE A 26 23.89 -8.28 -17.25
N LEU A 27 24.11 -9.19 -16.29
CA LEU A 27 23.15 -10.24 -15.90
C LEU A 27 22.27 -9.87 -14.71
N LYS A 28 22.62 -8.84 -13.93
CA LYS A 28 21.89 -8.47 -12.70
C LYS A 28 20.40 -8.23 -12.91
N ASN A 29 20.00 -7.55 -13.98
CA ASN A 29 18.58 -7.35 -14.31
C ASN A 29 17.87 -8.68 -14.61
N TYR A 30 18.54 -9.59 -15.31
CA TYR A 30 17.97 -10.91 -15.63
C TYR A 30 17.83 -11.78 -14.38
N VAL A 31 18.83 -11.77 -13.50
CA VAL A 31 18.77 -12.50 -12.21
C VAL A 31 17.63 -11.96 -11.35
N ALA A 32 17.51 -10.64 -11.23
CA ALA A 32 16.40 -10.01 -10.52
C ALA A 32 15.04 -10.35 -11.15
N LEU A 33 14.95 -10.37 -12.48
CA LEU A 33 13.71 -10.72 -13.19
C LEU A 33 13.31 -12.17 -12.96
N VAL A 34 14.24 -13.12 -13.12
CA VAL A 34 13.98 -14.56 -12.91
C VAL A 34 13.56 -14.82 -11.47
N ALA A 35 14.28 -14.25 -10.50
CA ALA A 35 13.91 -14.36 -9.09
C ALA A 35 12.52 -13.76 -8.82
N SER A 36 12.17 -12.66 -9.50
CA SER A 36 10.87 -12.01 -9.35
C SER A 36 9.73 -12.82 -9.95
N ILE A 37 9.94 -13.42 -11.13
CA ILE A 37 8.98 -14.34 -11.75
C ILE A 37 8.75 -15.55 -10.83
N PHE A 38 9.83 -16.14 -10.28
CA PHE A 38 9.71 -17.26 -9.34
C PHE A 38 8.96 -16.86 -8.06
N PHE A 39 9.28 -15.69 -7.49
CA PHE A 39 8.61 -15.17 -6.30
C PHE A 39 7.10 -14.99 -6.51
N TYR A 40 6.70 -14.50 -7.69
CA TYR A 40 5.30 -14.35 -8.09
C TYR A 40 4.62 -15.71 -8.30
N ALA A 41 5.22 -16.56 -9.13
CA ALA A 41 4.67 -17.86 -9.50
C ALA A 41 4.52 -18.80 -8.29
N TRP A 42 5.29 -18.60 -7.23
CA TRP A 42 5.10 -19.34 -5.98
C TRP A 42 3.72 -19.12 -5.32
N GLY A 43 3.12 -17.94 -5.50
CA GLY A 43 1.81 -17.62 -4.94
C GLY A 43 0.66 -17.73 -5.95
N ALA A 44 0.93 -17.44 -7.23
CA ALA A 44 -0.07 -17.38 -8.29
C ALA A 44 0.52 -17.89 -9.63
N PRO A 45 0.81 -19.19 -9.75
CA PRO A 45 1.48 -19.74 -10.93
C PRO A 45 0.65 -19.57 -12.20
N ASP A 46 -0.68 -19.75 -12.13
CA ASP A 46 -1.55 -19.74 -13.31
C ASP A 46 -1.63 -18.37 -13.99
N PHE A 47 -1.44 -17.29 -13.24
CA PHE A 47 -1.59 -15.92 -13.73
C PHE A 47 -0.32 -15.35 -14.36
N ILE A 48 0.84 -15.99 -14.20
CA ILE A 48 2.11 -15.43 -14.69
C ILE A 48 2.10 -15.15 -16.19
N PHE A 49 1.47 -16.03 -16.98
CA PHE A 49 1.40 -15.88 -18.44
C PHE A 49 0.54 -14.68 -18.85
N ILE A 50 -0.56 -14.42 -18.12
CA ILE A 50 -1.42 -13.26 -18.35
C ILE A 50 -0.65 -11.98 -18.05
N VAL A 51 0.09 -11.96 -16.92
CA VAL A 51 0.89 -10.79 -16.54
C VAL A 51 1.99 -10.53 -17.59
N LEU A 52 2.78 -11.54 -17.95
CA LEU A 52 3.84 -11.42 -18.96
C LEU A 52 3.29 -11.02 -20.33
N GLY A 53 2.20 -11.64 -20.78
CA GLY A 53 1.52 -11.28 -22.03
C GLY A 53 1.08 -9.82 -22.03
N SER A 54 0.48 -9.35 -20.93
CA SER A 54 0.07 -7.95 -20.80
C SER A 54 1.25 -6.97 -20.84
N ILE A 55 2.38 -7.32 -20.22
CA ILE A 55 3.61 -6.51 -20.24
C ILE A 55 4.16 -6.40 -21.67
N ILE A 56 4.19 -7.51 -22.41
CA ILE A 56 4.65 -7.55 -23.80
C ILE A 56 3.76 -6.67 -24.68
N ILE A 57 2.44 -6.79 -24.54
CA ILE A 57 1.48 -5.98 -25.30
C ILE A 57 1.69 -4.48 -25.01
N ASP A 58 1.74 -4.08 -23.74
CA ASP A 58 1.98 -2.69 -23.36
C ASP A 58 3.34 -2.17 -23.86
N PHE A 59 4.39 -2.99 -23.80
CA PHE A 59 5.71 -2.62 -24.33
C PHE A 59 5.65 -2.20 -25.79
N TYR A 60 5.02 -3.03 -26.64
CA TYR A 60 4.95 -2.76 -28.07
C TYR A 60 3.99 -1.61 -28.40
N ILE A 61 2.85 -1.50 -27.71
CA ILE A 61 1.94 -0.36 -27.87
C ILE A 61 2.67 0.95 -27.58
N VAL A 62 3.36 1.04 -26.44
CA VAL A 62 4.09 2.25 -26.03
C VAL A 62 5.27 2.54 -26.97
N LYS A 63 5.96 1.51 -27.46
CA LYS A 63 7.06 1.67 -28.43
C LYS A 63 6.56 2.22 -29.77
N VAL A 64 5.45 1.69 -30.30
CA VAL A 64 4.82 2.22 -31.52
C VAL A 64 4.31 3.63 -31.28
N MET A 65 3.61 3.86 -30.16
CA MET A 65 3.07 5.17 -29.75
C MET A 65 4.15 6.25 -29.74
N HIS A 66 5.35 5.95 -29.25
CA HIS A 66 6.46 6.90 -29.20
C HIS A 66 6.87 7.42 -30.60
N THR A 67 6.69 6.63 -31.65
CA THR A 67 7.00 7.02 -33.04
C THR A 67 5.89 7.83 -33.72
N LYS A 68 4.70 7.93 -33.11
CA LYS A 68 3.53 8.58 -33.71
C LYS A 68 3.34 10.01 -33.17
N LYS A 69 2.57 10.81 -33.89
CA LYS A 69 2.20 12.20 -33.55
C LYS A 69 0.68 12.38 -33.54
N GLY A 70 0.22 13.47 -32.92
CA GLY A 70 -1.20 13.87 -32.94
C GLY A 70 -2.17 12.78 -32.45
N ASN A 71 -3.27 12.61 -33.18
CA ASN A 71 -4.37 11.70 -32.80
C ASN A 71 -3.93 10.23 -32.68
N GLN A 72 -3.01 9.75 -33.52
CA GLN A 72 -2.53 8.37 -33.44
C GLN A 72 -1.81 8.08 -32.11
N LYS A 73 -0.98 9.04 -31.66
CA LYS A 73 -0.30 8.94 -30.36
C LYS A 73 -1.32 8.87 -29.21
N ARG A 74 -2.34 9.73 -29.26
CA ARG A 74 -3.43 9.77 -28.27
C ARG A 74 -4.25 8.48 -28.25
N MET A 75 -4.59 7.93 -29.42
CA MET A 75 -5.35 6.70 -29.56
C MET A 75 -4.59 5.49 -28.98
N LEU A 76 -3.29 5.36 -29.26
CA LEU A 76 -2.47 4.28 -28.71
C LEU A 76 -2.28 4.42 -27.19
N THR A 77 -2.19 5.64 -26.67
CA THR A 77 -2.21 5.88 -25.22
C THR A 77 -3.53 5.44 -24.61
N GLY A 78 -4.65 5.81 -25.24
CA GLY A 78 -6.00 5.41 -24.83
C GLY A 78 -6.17 3.89 -24.86
N LEU A 79 -5.63 3.22 -25.87
CA LEU A 79 -5.65 1.76 -25.98
C LEU A 79 -4.87 1.09 -24.82
N SER A 80 -3.64 1.54 -24.54
CA SER A 80 -2.86 1.00 -23.41
C SER A 80 -3.59 1.20 -22.07
N ILE A 81 -4.14 2.39 -21.82
CA ILE A 81 -4.93 2.67 -20.61
C ILE A 81 -6.18 1.79 -20.56
N ALA A 82 -6.92 1.67 -21.66
CA ALA A 82 -8.14 0.87 -21.74
C ALA A 82 -7.87 -0.62 -21.51
N LEU A 83 -6.76 -1.17 -22.01
CA LEU A 83 -6.38 -2.56 -21.73
C LEU A 83 -6.07 -2.76 -20.24
N ASN A 84 -5.32 -1.83 -19.62
CA ASN A 84 -4.99 -1.91 -18.20
C ASN A 84 -6.21 -1.76 -17.28
N ILE A 85 -7.09 -0.79 -17.57
CA ILE A 85 -8.36 -0.64 -16.85
C ILE A 85 -9.27 -1.83 -17.12
N GLY A 86 -9.35 -2.33 -18.36
CA GLY A 86 -10.15 -3.49 -18.73
C GLY A 86 -9.75 -4.76 -17.96
N MET A 87 -8.44 -5.01 -17.81
CA MET A 87 -7.94 -6.10 -16.97
C MET A 87 -8.37 -5.93 -15.50
N LEU A 88 -8.29 -4.71 -14.95
CA LEU A 88 -8.79 -4.45 -13.60
C LEU A 88 -10.29 -4.67 -13.48
N LEU A 89 -11.09 -4.15 -14.41
CA LEU A 89 -12.55 -4.33 -14.45
C LEU A 89 -12.93 -5.82 -14.49
N TYR A 90 -12.27 -6.59 -15.35
CA TYR A 90 -12.55 -8.02 -15.50
C TYR A 90 -12.16 -8.82 -14.26
N PHE A 91 -10.89 -8.74 -13.82
CA PHE A 91 -10.39 -9.61 -12.76
C PHE A 91 -10.79 -9.15 -11.35
N LYS A 92 -10.94 -7.84 -11.11
CA LYS A 92 -11.23 -7.30 -9.77
C LYS A 92 -12.70 -7.01 -9.54
N TYR A 93 -13.45 -6.58 -10.55
CA TYR A 93 -14.79 -6.03 -10.34
C TYR A 93 -15.92 -6.80 -11.00
N ALA A 94 -15.64 -7.74 -11.91
CA ALA A 94 -16.70 -8.45 -12.61
C ALA A 94 -17.63 -9.24 -11.68
N ASN A 95 -17.09 -9.92 -10.66
CA ASN A 95 -17.90 -10.63 -9.66
C ASN A 95 -18.84 -9.67 -8.94
N PHE A 96 -18.33 -8.52 -8.45
CA PHE A 96 -19.15 -7.50 -7.80
C PHE A 96 -20.25 -6.96 -8.72
N PHE A 97 -19.96 -6.70 -10.00
CA PHE A 97 -20.99 -6.22 -10.93
C PHE A 97 -22.07 -7.27 -11.19
N VAL A 98 -21.69 -8.54 -11.35
CA VAL A 98 -22.64 -9.64 -11.53
C VAL A 98 -23.52 -9.82 -10.30
N GLU A 99 -22.94 -9.81 -9.10
CA GLU A 99 -23.69 -9.90 -7.84
C GLU A 99 -24.72 -8.77 -7.72
N ASN A 100 -24.37 -7.52 -8.06
CA ASN A 100 -25.32 -6.41 -8.02
C ASN A 100 -26.41 -6.53 -9.11
N ILE A 101 -26.08 -7.03 -10.30
CA ILE A 101 -27.07 -7.29 -11.35
C ILE A 101 -28.04 -8.38 -10.90
N ASP A 102 -27.55 -9.47 -10.31
CA ASP A 102 -28.38 -10.56 -9.80
C ASP A 102 -29.32 -10.09 -8.68
N LEU A 103 -28.87 -9.21 -7.79
CA LEU A 103 -29.72 -8.59 -6.77
C LEU A 103 -30.88 -7.78 -7.39
N VAL A 104 -30.59 -7.01 -8.45
CA VAL A 104 -31.62 -6.21 -9.14
C VAL A 104 -32.57 -7.13 -9.92
N LEU A 105 -32.06 -8.10 -10.67
CA LEU A 105 -32.86 -9.07 -11.42
C LEU A 105 -33.75 -9.91 -10.50
N GLY A 106 -33.21 -10.36 -9.36
CA GLY A 106 -33.95 -11.08 -8.34
C GLY A 106 -35.10 -10.26 -7.75
N ALA A 107 -34.92 -8.94 -7.59
CA ALA A 107 -36.00 -8.04 -7.18
C ALA A 107 -37.15 -7.96 -8.20
N PHE A 108 -36.88 -8.29 -9.47
CA PHE A 108 -37.88 -8.43 -10.54
C PHE A 108 -38.31 -9.89 -10.80
N GLY A 109 -37.92 -10.84 -9.93
CA GLY A 109 -38.29 -12.25 -10.04
C GLY A 109 -37.55 -13.04 -11.13
N ALA A 110 -36.48 -12.49 -11.71
CA ALA A 110 -35.65 -13.19 -12.67
C ALA A 110 -34.67 -14.16 -11.96
N ALA A 111 -34.31 -15.24 -12.65
CA ALA A 111 -33.33 -16.20 -12.14
C ALA A 111 -31.90 -15.62 -12.15
N PRO A 112 -31.02 -16.03 -11.22
CA PRO A 112 -29.62 -15.60 -11.19
C PRO A 112 -28.89 -15.92 -12.49
N MET A 113 -27.99 -15.05 -12.90
CA MET A 113 -27.15 -15.26 -14.07
C MET A 113 -26.18 -16.42 -13.83
N LYS A 114 -26.00 -17.30 -14.83
CA LYS A 114 -24.91 -18.29 -14.79
C LYS A 114 -23.59 -17.59 -15.01
N TRP A 115 -22.82 -17.42 -13.92
CA TRP A 115 -21.53 -16.76 -13.93
C TRP A 115 -20.44 -17.68 -13.38
N THR A 116 -19.26 -17.64 -14.01
CA THR A 116 -18.08 -18.33 -13.49
C THR A 116 -17.28 -17.34 -12.68
N TYR A 117 -17.11 -17.64 -11.38
CA TYR A 117 -16.37 -16.77 -10.48
C TYR A 117 -14.94 -16.53 -10.99
N ILE A 118 -14.58 -15.27 -11.15
CA ILE A 118 -13.26 -14.88 -11.65
C ILE A 118 -12.30 -14.73 -10.46
N VAL A 119 -11.19 -15.46 -10.51
CA VAL A 119 -10.13 -15.35 -9.49
C VAL A 119 -9.20 -14.18 -9.83
N LEU A 120 -8.88 -13.38 -8.81
CA LEU A 120 -8.02 -12.20 -8.94
C LEU A 120 -6.53 -12.57 -8.99
N PRO A 121 -5.76 -12.10 -9.98
CA PRO A 121 -4.31 -12.22 -9.97
C PRO A 121 -3.69 -11.37 -8.86
N ILE A 122 -2.76 -11.95 -8.09
CA ILE A 122 -2.01 -11.20 -7.06
C ILE A 122 -1.31 -10.00 -7.72
N GLY A 123 -1.38 -8.83 -7.09
CA GLY A 123 -0.67 -7.63 -7.52
C GLY A 123 -1.24 -6.92 -8.75
N ILE A 124 -2.40 -7.35 -9.30
CA ILE A 124 -2.98 -6.75 -10.51
C ILE A 124 -3.19 -5.25 -10.42
N SER A 125 -3.66 -4.78 -9.27
CA SER A 125 -3.80 -3.36 -8.99
C SER A 125 -2.48 -2.59 -9.16
N PHE A 126 -1.38 -3.10 -8.61
CA PHE A 126 -0.08 -2.45 -8.63
C PHE A 126 0.55 -2.47 -10.02
N PHE A 127 0.60 -3.64 -10.68
CA PHE A 127 1.21 -3.70 -12.01
C PHE A 127 0.40 -2.93 -13.05
N SER A 128 -0.93 -2.82 -12.90
CA SER A 128 -1.76 -2.04 -13.82
C SER A 128 -1.48 -0.54 -13.66
N PHE A 129 -1.28 -0.07 -12.43
CA PHE A 129 -0.87 1.31 -12.15
C PHE A 129 0.50 1.64 -12.72
N GLN A 130 1.46 0.73 -12.57
CA GLN A 130 2.82 0.89 -13.11
C GLN A 130 2.83 0.91 -14.64
N LYS A 131 2.12 -0.01 -15.31
CA LYS A 131 1.97 -0.01 -16.77
C LYS A 131 1.30 1.26 -17.29
N MET A 132 0.27 1.76 -16.59
CA MET A 132 -0.32 3.06 -16.92
C MET A 132 0.67 4.21 -16.75
N THR A 133 1.52 4.21 -15.71
CA THR A 133 2.57 5.24 -15.59
C THR A 133 3.56 5.19 -16.76
N TYR A 134 3.98 3.99 -17.19
CA TYR A 134 4.86 3.83 -18.33
C TYR A 134 4.28 4.44 -19.61
N ALA A 135 3.02 4.12 -19.93
CA ALA A 135 2.35 4.67 -21.10
C ALA A 135 2.15 6.19 -21.03
N VAL A 136 1.67 6.69 -19.88
CA VAL A 136 1.37 8.12 -19.71
C VAL A 136 2.64 8.98 -19.66
N ASP A 137 3.70 8.52 -19.00
CA ASP A 137 4.96 9.26 -18.90
C ASP A 137 5.66 9.36 -20.26
N VAL A 138 5.67 8.27 -21.05
CA VAL A 138 6.18 8.29 -22.43
C VAL A 138 5.30 9.16 -23.33
N TYR A 139 3.98 9.13 -23.14
CA TYR A 139 3.05 10.01 -23.87
C TYR A 139 3.34 11.49 -23.61
N ARG A 140 3.54 11.86 -22.32
CA ARG A 140 3.85 13.21 -21.86
C ARG A 140 5.29 13.66 -22.18
N GLY A 141 6.16 12.75 -22.60
CA GLY A 141 7.56 13.05 -22.89
C GLY A 141 8.43 13.22 -21.63
N VAL A 142 7.99 12.68 -20.49
CA VAL A 142 8.75 12.71 -19.23
C VAL A 142 9.99 11.83 -19.33
N HIS A 143 9.87 10.68 -20.00
CA HIS A 143 10.99 9.78 -20.27
C HIS A 143 10.75 9.02 -21.59
N VAL A 144 11.82 8.58 -22.24
CA VAL A 144 11.76 7.73 -23.45
C VAL A 144 11.34 6.29 -23.10
N PRO A 145 10.74 5.50 -24.02
CA PRO A 145 10.39 4.11 -23.73
C PRO A 145 11.64 3.27 -23.43
N LEU A 146 11.47 2.21 -22.62
CA LEU A 146 12.54 1.25 -22.37
C LEU A 146 12.93 0.52 -23.65
N LYS A 147 14.21 0.16 -23.77
CA LYS A 147 14.74 -0.47 -24.99
C LYS A 147 14.38 -1.96 -25.09
N ARG A 148 14.23 -2.65 -23.96
CA ARG A 148 14.01 -4.09 -23.87
C ARG A 148 12.75 -4.41 -23.08
N VAL A 149 12.03 -5.43 -23.53
CA VAL A 149 10.87 -5.98 -22.81
C VAL A 149 11.30 -6.48 -21.43
N SER A 150 12.50 -7.06 -21.29
CA SER A 150 13.01 -7.56 -20.01
C SER A 150 13.16 -6.46 -18.95
N ASP A 151 13.50 -5.24 -19.36
CA ASP A 151 13.62 -4.12 -18.41
C ASP A 151 12.24 -3.64 -17.96
N LEU A 152 11.25 -3.63 -18.87
CA LEU A 152 9.86 -3.34 -18.50
C LEU A 152 9.30 -4.46 -17.60
N ALA A 153 9.57 -5.72 -17.94
CA ALA A 153 9.15 -6.86 -17.15
C ALA A 153 9.76 -6.81 -15.74
N LEU A 154 11.05 -6.47 -15.62
CA LEU A 154 11.68 -6.27 -14.32
C LEU A 154 11.02 -5.14 -13.56
N TYR A 155 10.83 -3.97 -14.19
CA TYR A 155 10.15 -2.84 -13.55
C TYR A 155 8.80 -3.25 -12.94
N ILE A 156 7.98 -3.97 -13.70
CA ILE A 156 6.65 -4.37 -13.28
C ILE A 156 6.68 -5.51 -12.25
N LEU A 157 7.51 -6.54 -12.47
CA LEU A 157 7.48 -7.77 -11.68
C LEU A 157 8.40 -7.75 -10.46
N MET A 158 9.29 -6.77 -10.32
CA MET A 158 10.33 -6.75 -9.28
C MET A 158 9.77 -7.07 -7.89
N PHE A 159 10.14 -8.25 -7.35
CA PHE A 159 9.51 -8.80 -6.15
C PHE A 159 9.52 -7.88 -4.93
N PRO A 160 10.55 -7.02 -4.67
CA PRO A 160 10.49 -6.02 -3.61
C PRO A 160 9.20 -5.18 -3.61
N GLN A 161 8.68 -4.81 -4.78
CA GLN A 161 7.55 -3.88 -4.90
C GLN A 161 6.25 -4.50 -5.45
N LEU A 162 6.29 -5.74 -5.91
CA LEU A 162 5.26 -6.37 -6.74
C LEU A 162 3.85 -6.42 -6.13
N ILE A 163 3.76 -6.71 -4.83
CA ILE A 163 2.48 -7.05 -4.20
C ILE A 163 1.83 -5.83 -3.55
N ALA A 164 2.56 -5.16 -2.66
CA ALA A 164 2.05 -4.07 -1.84
C ALA A 164 3.18 -3.13 -1.40
N GLY A 165 4.21 -2.96 -2.24
CA GLY A 165 5.27 -1.99 -1.95
C GLY A 165 4.83 -0.55 -2.24
N PRO A 166 5.75 0.42 -2.18
CA PRO A 166 5.53 1.72 -2.80
C PRO A 166 5.09 1.54 -4.26
N ILE A 167 4.06 2.27 -4.70
CA ILE A 167 3.67 2.34 -6.12
C ILE A 167 4.72 3.19 -6.83
N VAL A 168 5.78 2.54 -7.30
CA VAL A 168 6.88 3.19 -7.98
C VAL A 168 6.49 3.53 -9.40
N ARG A 169 6.60 4.81 -9.76
CA ARG A 169 6.27 5.31 -11.10
C ARG A 169 7.42 5.05 -12.05
N PHE A 170 7.11 4.93 -13.34
CA PHE A 170 8.11 4.62 -14.35
C PHE A 170 9.28 5.60 -14.32
N ASN A 171 8.99 6.90 -14.31
CA ASN A 171 10.02 7.94 -14.30
C ASN A 171 10.91 7.96 -13.04
N GLU A 172 10.52 7.30 -11.94
CA GLU A 172 11.32 7.22 -10.71
C GLU A 172 12.42 6.14 -10.79
N VAL A 173 12.26 5.14 -11.67
CA VAL A 173 13.18 4.00 -11.78
C VAL A 173 13.74 3.75 -13.16
N ALA A 174 13.23 4.43 -14.20
CA ALA A 174 13.66 4.23 -15.58
C ALA A 174 15.19 4.30 -15.75
N ASP A 175 15.84 5.32 -15.19
CA ASP A 175 17.29 5.47 -15.24
C ASP A 175 18.02 4.39 -14.42
N GLN A 176 17.45 3.99 -13.29
CA GLN A 176 18.00 2.96 -12.40
C GLN A 176 17.97 1.55 -13.03
N MET A 177 17.09 1.33 -14.02
CA MET A 177 17.08 0.10 -14.83
C MET A 177 18.30 0.00 -15.75
N VAL A 178 18.85 1.15 -16.17
CA VAL A 178 20.01 1.25 -17.06
C VAL A 178 21.31 1.31 -16.26
N ASP A 179 21.39 2.21 -15.27
CA ASP A 179 22.57 2.36 -14.41
C ASP A 179 22.17 2.72 -12.99
N ARG A 180 22.60 1.88 -12.04
CA ARG A 180 22.44 2.09 -10.60
C ARG A 180 23.74 1.91 -9.82
N ARG A 181 24.90 1.98 -10.47
CA ARG A 181 26.22 1.77 -9.83
C ARG A 181 26.45 2.63 -8.61
N TYR A 182 26.03 3.89 -8.66
CA TYR A 182 26.16 4.82 -7.55
C TYR A 182 25.53 4.26 -6.27
N ASN A 183 24.41 3.54 -6.41
CA ASN A 183 23.69 2.95 -5.29
C ASN A 183 24.24 1.58 -4.86
N GLU A 184 25.06 0.89 -5.67
CA GLU A 184 25.57 -0.46 -5.38
C GLU A 184 26.78 -0.46 -4.42
N ASN A 185 26.72 0.31 -3.34
CA ASN A 185 27.78 0.46 -2.33
C ASN A 185 27.43 -0.25 -1.01
N VAL A 186 28.39 -0.32 -0.07
CA VAL A 186 28.22 -1.03 1.22
C VAL A 186 27.18 -0.34 2.10
N ASP A 187 27.19 0.99 2.18
CA ASP A 187 26.29 1.78 3.00
C ASP A 187 24.82 1.54 2.63
N ASN A 188 24.48 1.55 1.34
CA ASN A 188 23.14 1.24 0.86
C ASN A 188 22.72 -0.20 1.18
N ARG A 189 23.64 -1.17 1.15
CA ARG A 189 23.34 -2.56 1.48
C ARG A 189 23.04 -2.72 2.97
N LEU A 190 23.89 -2.15 3.83
CA LEU A 190 23.74 -2.24 5.29
C LEU A 190 22.51 -1.46 5.78
N THR A 191 22.30 -0.23 5.28
CA THR A 191 21.09 0.54 5.59
C THR A 191 19.84 -0.11 5.02
N GLY A 192 19.93 -0.74 3.84
CA GLY A 192 18.86 -1.56 3.27
C GLY A 192 18.50 -2.74 4.16
N PHE A 193 19.48 -3.44 4.72
CA PHE A 193 19.28 -4.54 5.67
C PHE A 193 18.69 -4.09 7.00
N PHE A 194 19.17 -2.97 7.54
CA PHE A 194 18.56 -2.35 8.70
C PHE A 194 17.10 -1.98 8.45
N ARG A 195 16.81 -1.35 7.32
CA ARG A 195 15.44 -0.98 6.99
C ARG A 195 14.54 -2.20 6.79
N PHE A 196 15.05 -3.24 6.14
CA PHE A 196 14.33 -4.50 5.96
C PHE A 196 13.97 -5.15 7.31
N THR A 197 14.94 -5.28 8.22
CA THR A 197 14.73 -5.91 9.53
C THR A 197 13.86 -5.05 10.45
N LEU A 198 13.94 -3.72 10.36
CA LEU A 198 13.02 -2.80 11.04
C LEU A 198 11.58 -2.97 10.53
N GLY A 199 11.39 -3.08 9.22
CA GLY A 199 10.09 -3.34 8.61
C GLY A 199 9.51 -4.69 9.03
N LEU A 200 10.36 -5.73 9.08
CA LEU A 200 10.01 -7.05 9.57
C LEU A 200 9.56 -7.01 11.04
N ALA A 201 10.29 -6.29 11.90
CA ALA A 201 9.94 -6.12 13.31
C ALA A 201 8.60 -5.38 13.49
N LYS A 202 8.35 -4.30 12.73
CA LYS A 202 7.05 -3.59 12.73
C LYS A 202 5.90 -4.55 12.41
N LYS A 203 6.07 -5.38 11.39
CA LYS A 203 5.05 -6.34 11.00
C LYS A 203 4.83 -7.42 12.07
N VAL A 204 5.90 -8.13 12.42
CA VAL A 204 5.78 -9.35 13.24
C VAL A 204 5.55 -9.04 14.71
N MET A 205 6.22 -8.02 15.26
CA MET A 205 6.16 -7.71 16.70
C MET A 205 5.03 -6.75 17.07
N ILE A 206 4.57 -5.92 16.13
CA ILE A 206 3.50 -4.94 16.40
C ILE A 206 2.21 -5.31 15.66
N ALA A 207 2.28 -5.45 14.34
CA ALA A 207 1.06 -5.62 13.56
C ALA A 207 0.38 -6.97 13.79
N ASN A 208 1.13 -8.08 13.90
CA ASN A 208 0.53 -9.40 14.09
C ASN A 208 -0.23 -9.53 15.43
N PRO A 209 0.33 -9.18 16.62
CA PRO A 209 -0.41 -9.31 17.87
C PRO A 209 -1.65 -8.41 17.94
N LEU A 210 -1.52 -7.16 17.47
CA LEU A 210 -2.66 -6.23 17.43
C LEU A 210 -3.71 -6.66 16.41
N GLY A 211 -3.27 -7.26 15.30
CA GLY A 211 -4.15 -7.82 14.29
C GLY A 211 -4.92 -9.04 14.75
N ALA A 212 -4.29 -9.94 15.52
CA ALA A 212 -4.99 -11.06 16.12
C ALA A 212 -6.11 -10.59 17.08
N TYR A 213 -5.82 -9.56 17.89
CA TYR A 213 -6.84 -8.97 18.76
C TYR A 213 -7.93 -8.26 17.97
N ALA A 214 -7.58 -7.42 16.99
CA ALA A 214 -8.55 -6.77 16.13
C ALA A 214 -9.46 -7.79 15.41
N ASP A 215 -8.88 -8.86 14.86
CA ASP A 215 -9.64 -9.95 14.23
C ASP A 215 -10.66 -10.56 15.21
N SER A 216 -10.30 -10.76 16.48
CA SER A 216 -11.24 -11.27 17.49
C SER A 216 -12.40 -10.29 17.79
N VAL A 217 -12.13 -8.98 17.83
CA VAL A 217 -13.17 -7.96 18.08
C VAL A 217 -14.11 -7.81 16.89
N PHE A 218 -13.58 -7.81 15.66
CA PHE A 218 -14.39 -7.72 14.44
C PHE A 218 -15.11 -9.02 14.08
N ALA A 219 -14.66 -10.18 14.58
CA ALA A 219 -15.38 -11.44 14.39
C ALA A 219 -16.57 -11.61 15.34
N ALA A 220 -16.58 -10.88 16.46
CA ALA A 220 -17.70 -10.89 17.41
C ALA A 220 -18.84 -9.98 16.95
N ASP A 221 -20.05 -10.26 17.44
CA ASP A 221 -21.22 -9.41 17.21
C ASP A 221 -21.07 -8.10 18.00
N ALA A 222 -20.84 -7.01 17.26
CA ALA A 222 -20.60 -5.70 17.83
C ALA A 222 -21.76 -5.21 18.71
N SER A 223 -23.00 -5.71 18.51
CA SER A 223 -24.19 -5.33 19.26
C SER A 223 -24.14 -5.74 20.74
N PHE A 224 -23.40 -6.80 21.09
CA PHE A 224 -23.23 -7.27 22.47
C PHE A 224 -21.98 -6.72 23.16
N LEU A 225 -21.00 -6.22 22.39
CA LEU A 225 -19.75 -5.71 22.94
C LEU A 225 -19.93 -4.36 23.64
N SER A 226 -19.19 -4.20 24.73
CA SER A 226 -19.07 -2.92 25.44
C SER A 226 -18.35 -1.85 24.59
N SER A 227 -18.70 -0.58 24.76
CA SER A 227 -18.07 0.53 24.01
C SER A 227 -16.54 0.58 24.14
N PRO A 228 -15.93 0.36 25.33
CA PRO A 228 -14.47 0.35 25.45
C PRO A 228 -13.80 -0.72 24.59
N VAL A 229 -14.40 -1.91 24.46
CA VAL A 229 -13.84 -3.01 23.65
C VAL A 229 -13.85 -2.65 22.18
N LEU A 230 -14.93 -2.03 21.69
CA LEU A 230 -15.01 -1.55 20.31
C LEU A 230 -13.94 -0.49 20.02
N TRP A 231 -13.73 0.46 20.93
CA TRP A 231 -12.65 1.45 20.82
C TRP A 231 -11.26 0.82 20.80
N VAL A 232 -10.98 -0.11 21.72
CA VAL A 232 -9.69 -0.80 21.76
C VAL A 232 -9.50 -1.65 20.49
N GLY A 233 -10.55 -2.30 20.00
CA GLY A 233 -10.53 -3.08 18.77
C GLY A 233 -10.19 -2.24 17.54
N ILE A 234 -10.82 -1.08 17.37
CA ILE A 234 -10.51 -0.21 16.22
C ILE A 234 -9.14 0.47 16.34
N ILE A 235 -8.67 0.79 17.55
CA ILE A 235 -7.31 1.30 17.77
C ILE A 235 -6.27 0.22 17.45
N ALA A 236 -6.49 -1.02 17.91
CA ALA A 236 -5.64 -2.16 17.57
C ALA A 236 -5.60 -2.37 16.05
N TYR A 237 -6.75 -2.30 15.38
CA TYR A 237 -6.81 -2.35 13.92
C TYR A 237 -6.05 -1.21 13.24
N ALA A 238 -6.20 0.03 13.71
CA ALA A 238 -5.48 1.19 13.15
C ALA A 238 -3.96 0.99 13.23
N PHE A 239 -3.45 0.54 14.38
CA PHE A 239 -2.04 0.22 14.51
C PHE A 239 -1.64 -1.01 13.68
N GLN A 240 -2.47 -2.06 13.61
CA GLN A 240 -2.23 -3.19 12.72
C GLN A 240 -2.05 -2.72 11.26
N ILE A 241 -3.03 -2.03 10.69
CA ILE A 241 -2.97 -1.62 9.28
C ILE A 241 -1.78 -0.69 9.01
N TYR A 242 -1.46 0.21 9.96
CA TYR A 242 -0.29 1.09 9.82
C TYR A 242 1.02 0.31 9.86
N TYR A 243 1.26 -0.50 10.89
CA TYR A 243 2.55 -1.18 11.07
C TYR A 243 2.74 -2.36 10.13
N ASP A 244 1.67 -3.02 9.68
CA ASP A 244 1.76 -4.07 8.66
C ASP A 244 2.16 -3.44 7.32
N PHE A 245 1.48 -2.37 6.91
CA PHE A 245 1.72 -1.77 5.60
C PHE A 245 3.00 -0.92 5.55
N ALA A 246 3.29 -0.14 6.60
CA ALA A 246 4.56 0.56 6.73
C ALA A 246 5.72 -0.43 6.88
N GLY A 247 5.53 -1.52 7.63
CA GLY A 247 6.52 -2.59 7.76
C GLY A 247 6.82 -3.28 6.43
N TYR A 248 5.79 -3.60 5.64
CA TYR A 248 5.96 -4.12 4.27
C TYR A 248 6.68 -3.11 3.37
N SER A 249 6.28 -1.83 3.42
CA SER A 249 6.91 -0.78 2.63
C SER A 249 8.40 -0.63 2.97
N ASP A 250 8.75 -0.72 4.27
CA ASP A 250 10.15 -0.70 4.71
C ASP A 250 10.94 -1.91 4.24
N MET A 251 10.34 -3.11 4.28
CA MET A 251 10.95 -4.31 3.71
C MET A 251 11.19 -4.15 2.20
N ALA A 252 10.21 -3.64 1.45
CA ALA A 252 10.31 -3.37 0.02
C ALA A 252 11.44 -2.38 -0.30
N ILE A 253 11.50 -1.25 0.41
CA ILE A 253 12.54 -0.22 0.21
C ILE A 253 13.92 -0.75 0.63
N GLY A 254 13.99 -1.49 1.74
CA GLY A 254 15.22 -2.12 2.21
C GLY A 254 15.80 -3.10 1.20
N LEU A 255 14.96 -3.99 0.65
CA LEU A 255 15.34 -4.92 -0.41
C LEU A 255 15.79 -4.18 -1.67
N GLY A 256 15.07 -3.13 -2.09
CA GLY A 256 15.47 -2.26 -3.19
C GLY A 256 16.89 -1.73 -3.01
N ARG A 257 17.17 -1.13 -1.84
CA ARG A 257 18.49 -0.57 -1.52
C ARG A 257 19.61 -1.62 -1.59
N MET A 258 19.37 -2.85 -1.11
CA MET A 258 20.37 -3.93 -1.20
C MET A 258 20.80 -4.20 -2.66
N ILE A 259 19.85 -4.20 -3.59
CA ILE A 259 20.13 -4.46 -5.02
C ILE A 259 20.34 -3.17 -5.84
N GLY A 260 20.49 -2.03 -5.17
CA GLY A 260 20.85 -0.73 -5.76
C GLY A 260 19.67 0.10 -6.29
N PHE A 261 18.43 -0.34 -6.11
CA PHE A 261 17.25 0.47 -6.44
C PHE A 261 16.86 1.37 -5.26
N ASP A 262 16.60 2.63 -5.57
CA ASP A 262 16.10 3.62 -4.61
C ASP A 262 14.59 3.78 -4.82
N PHE A 263 13.81 3.30 -3.86
CA PHE A 263 12.37 3.44 -3.84
C PHE A 263 11.93 4.56 -2.91
N VAL A 264 10.88 5.23 -3.32
CA VAL A 264 10.29 6.35 -2.60
C VAL A 264 9.52 5.91 -1.35
N GLU A 265 9.49 6.79 -0.36
CA GLU A 265 8.72 6.60 0.87
C GLU A 265 7.22 6.46 0.61
N ASN A 266 6.57 5.60 1.41
CA ASN A 266 5.12 5.39 1.37
C ASN A 266 4.40 5.94 2.61
N PHE A 267 5.09 6.11 3.74
CA PHE A 267 4.53 6.64 4.99
C PHE A 267 5.41 7.71 5.61
N ASN A 268 4.80 8.72 6.24
CA ASN A 268 5.51 9.74 7.00
C ASN A 268 4.73 10.17 8.26
N ASN A 269 4.72 9.32 9.28
CA ASN A 269 4.08 9.56 10.58
C ASN A 269 2.62 10.07 10.43
N PRO A 270 1.71 9.28 9.83
CA PRO A 270 0.38 9.77 9.46
C PRO A 270 -0.49 10.15 10.65
N TYR A 271 -0.36 9.48 11.80
CA TYR A 271 -1.24 9.71 12.96
C TYR A 271 -0.96 11.00 13.74
N ILE A 272 0.14 11.71 13.47
CA ILE A 272 0.38 13.07 14.01
C ILE A 272 -0.26 14.19 13.17
N SER A 273 -1.08 13.83 12.18
CA SER A 273 -1.70 14.78 11.25
C SER A 273 -2.78 15.63 11.91
N GLN A 274 -2.80 16.93 11.62
CA GLN A 274 -3.77 17.88 12.19
C GLN A 274 -5.05 18.03 11.36
N SER A 275 -5.09 17.42 10.17
CA SER A 275 -6.24 17.44 9.26
C SER A 275 -6.25 16.19 8.38
N ILE A 276 -7.39 15.87 7.78
CA ILE A 276 -7.52 14.71 6.87
C ILE A 276 -6.69 14.92 5.59
N SER A 277 -6.56 16.17 5.14
CA SER A 277 -5.67 16.56 4.04
C SER A 277 -4.21 16.32 4.35
N GLU A 278 -3.77 16.54 5.60
CA GLU A 278 -2.42 16.22 6.02
C GLU A 278 -2.22 14.70 6.15
N PHE A 279 -3.21 14.00 6.72
CA PHE A 279 -3.19 12.54 6.86
C PHE A 279 -2.93 11.85 5.52
N TRP A 280 -3.69 12.19 4.47
CA TRP A 280 -3.52 11.60 3.13
C TRP A 280 -2.25 12.05 2.39
N ARG A 281 -1.55 13.09 2.87
CA ARG A 281 -0.19 13.43 2.40
C ARG A 281 0.89 12.62 3.09
N ARG A 282 0.58 11.93 4.19
CA ARG A 282 1.51 11.15 5.02
C ARG A 282 1.19 9.65 5.01
N TRP A 283 -0.01 9.26 4.62
CA TRP A 283 -0.48 7.88 4.49
C TRP A 283 -0.47 7.44 3.02
N HIS A 284 0.08 6.26 2.73
CA HIS A 284 0.15 5.66 1.40
C HIS A 284 0.52 6.68 0.29
N MET A 285 1.59 7.43 0.53
CA MET A 285 1.99 8.61 -0.24
C MET A 285 2.19 8.31 -1.72
N THR A 286 2.63 7.10 -2.08
CA THR A 286 2.80 6.72 -3.48
C THR A 286 1.47 6.60 -4.22
N LEU A 287 0.44 6.05 -3.58
CA LEU A 287 -0.92 6.01 -4.13
C LEU A 287 -1.47 7.42 -4.27
N GLY A 288 -1.31 8.25 -3.24
CA GLY A 288 -1.73 9.65 -3.27
C GLY A 288 -1.09 10.43 -4.42
N ARG A 289 0.22 10.25 -4.65
CA ARG A 289 0.92 10.86 -5.81
C ARG A 289 0.43 10.30 -7.14
N TRP A 290 0.19 8.99 -7.22
CA TRP A 290 -0.34 8.37 -8.44
C TRP A 290 -1.73 8.94 -8.78
N MET A 291 -2.66 8.93 -7.82
CA MET A 291 -4.00 9.49 -7.97
C MET A 291 -3.95 10.99 -8.32
N ARG A 292 -3.03 11.74 -7.74
CA ARG A 292 -2.84 13.15 -8.09
C ARG A 292 -2.38 13.32 -9.54
N ASP A 293 -1.32 12.63 -9.94
CA ASP A 293 -0.58 12.91 -11.19
C ASP A 293 -1.19 12.24 -12.44
N TYR A 294 -1.91 11.12 -12.25
CA TYR A 294 -2.51 10.33 -13.32
C TYR A 294 -4.04 10.38 -13.36
N LEU A 295 -4.71 10.92 -12.33
CA LEU A 295 -6.17 11.04 -12.30
C LEU A 295 -6.64 12.49 -12.03
N TYR A 296 -6.26 13.10 -10.91
CA TYR A 296 -6.74 14.43 -10.51
C TYR A 296 -6.28 15.57 -11.44
N ILE A 297 -4.98 15.63 -11.77
CA ILE A 297 -4.42 16.67 -12.66
C ILE A 297 -5.04 16.59 -14.07
N PRO A 298 -5.17 15.40 -14.71
CA PRO A 298 -5.90 15.26 -15.97
C PRO A 298 -7.36 15.74 -15.95
N LEU A 299 -8.05 15.66 -14.81
CA LEU A 299 -9.42 16.18 -14.64
C LEU A 299 -9.48 17.72 -14.51
N GLY A 300 -8.34 18.41 -14.64
CA GLY A 300 -8.20 19.86 -14.54
C GLY A 300 -7.55 20.35 -13.24
N GLY A 301 -7.29 19.44 -12.30
CA GLY A 301 -6.61 19.75 -11.04
C GLY A 301 -7.26 20.92 -10.30
N SER A 302 -6.42 21.88 -9.87
CA SER A 302 -6.86 23.12 -9.20
C SER A 302 -7.07 24.30 -10.18
N LYS A 303 -7.03 24.06 -11.50
CA LYS A 303 -7.20 25.10 -12.53
C LYS A 303 -8.66 25.24 -13.02
N VAL A 304 -9.57 24.46 -12.47
CA VAL A 304 -11.01 24.49 -12.76
C VAL A 304 -11.76 25.31 -11.71
N SER A 305 -13.05 25.55 -11.92
CA SER A 305 -13.90 26.23 -10.93
C SER A 305 -13.87 25.51 -9.57
N VAL A 306 -14.06 26.24 -8.48
CA VAL A 306 -13.99 25.70 -7.10
C VAL A 306 -14.94 24.53 -6.91
N GLY A 307 -16.18 24.61 -7.42
CA GLY A 307 -17.14 23.51 -7.38
C GLY A 307 -16.66 22.27 -8.13
N ARG A 308 -16.09 22.44 -9.33
CA ARG A 308 -15.52 21.32 -10.11
C ARG A 308 -14.28 20.73 -9.42
N MET A 309 -13.47 21.57 -8.76
CA MET A 309 -12.32 21.12 -7.99
C MET A 309 -12.75 20.22 -6.82
N TYR A 310 -13.78 20.60 -6.07
CA TYR A 310 -14.34 19.78 -4.99
C TYR A 310 -14.93 18.47 -5.50
N PHE A 311 -15.71 18.52 -6.59
CA PHE A 311 -16.22 17.31 -7.23
C PHE A 311 -15.09 16.37 -7.67
N ASN A 312 -14.05 16.91 -8.33
CA ASN A 312 -12.90 16.13 -8.76
C ASN A 312 -12.16 15.49 -7.58
N LEU A 313 -11.98 16.21 -6.46
CA LEU A 313 -11.36 15.67 -5.25
C LEU A 313 -12.17 14.52 -4.66
N TRP A 314 -13.49 14.71 -4.55
CA TRP A 314 -14.39 13.67 -4.04
C TRP A 314 -14.42 12.44 -4.95
N LEU A 315 -14.51 12.65 -6.27
CA LEU A 315 -14.49 11.58 -7.26
C LEU A 315 -13.18 10.77 -7.22
N VAL A 316 -12.03 11.44 -7.06
CA VAL A 316 -10.73 10.75 -6.93
C VAL A 316 -10.71 9.86 -5.70
N PHE A 317 -11.28 10.30 -4.58
CA PHE A 317 -11.37 9.49 -3.36
C PHE A 317 -12.40 8.36 -3.48
N LEU A 318 -13.52 8.57 -4.17
CA LEU A 318 -14.47 7.51 -4.49
C LEU A 318 -13.81 6.41 -5.33
N ILE A 319 -13.06 6.79 -6.37
CA ILE A 319 -12.29 5.86 -7.21
C ILE A 319 -11.19 5.18 -6.38
N SER A 320 -10.55 5.89 -5.45
CA SER A 320 -9.58 5.29 -4.53
C SER A 320 -10.21 4.26 -3.60
N GLY A 321 -11.42 4.53 -3.08
CA GLY A 321 -12.19 3.57 -2.30
C GLY A 321 -12.49 2.33 -3.10
N PHE A 322 -13.10 2.49 -4.28
CA PHE A 322 -13.37 1.37 -5.19
C PHE A 322 -12.09 0.59 -5.56
N TRP A 323 -10.96 1.28 -5.72
CA TRP A 323 -9.66 0.63 -5.96
C TRP A 323 -9.23 -0.31 -4.83
N HIS A 324 -9.57 -0.01 -3.56
CA HIS A 324 -9.19 -0.86 -2.44
C HIS A 324 -9.92 -2.20 -2.47
N GLY A 325 -11.23 -2.22 -2.70
CA GLY A 325 -11.99 -3.46 -2.76
C GLY A 325 -13.32 -3.32 -3.49
N ALA A 326 -13.82 -4.44 -4.00
CA ALA A 326 -15.06 -4.52 -4.76
C ALA A 326 -16.26 -4.78 -3.83
N ALA A 327 -16.48 -3.88 -2.87
CA ALA A 327 -17.61 -3.93 -1.94
C ALA A 327 -18.07 -2.51 -1.54
N TRP A 328 -19.32 -2.39 -1.11
CA TRP A 328 -19.94 -1.09 -0.82
C TRP A 328 -19.26 -0.33 0.32
N ASN A 329 -18.69 -1.03 1.30
CA ASN A 329 -17.99 -0.43 2.44
C ASN A 329 -16.78 0.39 1.97
N PHE A 330 -16.07 -0.08 0.94
CA PHE A 330 -14.97 0.68 0.32
C PHE A 330 -15.44 1.89 -0.47
N VAL A 331 -16.60 1.81 -1.14
CA VAL A 331 -17.19 2.97 -1.85
C VAL A 331 -17.58 4.06 -0.85
N VAL A 332 -18.26 3.68 0.23
CA VAL A 332 -18.64 4.61 1.31
C VAL A 332 -17.40 5.15 2.02
N TRP A 333 -16.37 4.33 2.24
CA TRP A 333 -15.08 4.77 2.76
C TRP A 333 -14.43 5.87 1.89
N GLY A 334 -14.44 5.68 0.57
CA GLY A 334 -13.95 6.68 -0.38
C GLY A 334 -14.77 7.98 -0.31
N ALA A 335 -16.10 7.86 -0.29
CA ALA A 335 -17.01 9.00 -0.17
C ALA A 335 -16.80 9.77 1.16
N PHE A 336 -16.61 9.05 2.26
CA PHE A 336 -16.34 9.59 3.60
C PHE A 336 -15.07 10.45 3.61
N HIS A 337 -13.95 9.91 3.13
CA HIS A 337 -12.70 10.68 3.10
C HIS A 337 -12.76 11.84 2.09
N GLY A 338 -13.42 11.65 0.94
CA GLY A 338 -13.66 12.73 -0.02
C GLY A 338 -14.45 13.89 0.61
N LEU A 339 -15.47 13.59 1.43
CA LEU A 339 -16.25 14.59 2.16
C LEU A 339 -15.38 15.37 3.15
N PHE A 340 -14.57 14.68 3.95
CA PHE A 340 -13.69 15.35 4.92
C PHE A 340 -12.61 16.21 4.26
N LEU A 341 -12.13 15.84 3.07
CA LEU A 341 -11.21 16.70 2.30
C LEU A 341 -11.86 17.97 1.79
N ILE A 342 -13.14 17.91 1.43
CA ILE A 342 -13.92 19.12 1.10
C ILE A 342 -14.12 19.94 2.37
N ALA A 343 -14.51 19.31 3.48
CA ALA A 343 -14.75 19.97 4.76
C ALA A 343 -13.49 20.69 5.29
N ASP A 344 -12.31 20.07 5.16
CA ASP A 344 -11.00 20.71 5.38
C ASP A 344 -10.88 22.05 4.67
N ARG A 345 -11.14 22.08 3.37
CA ARG A 345 -10.99 23.29 2.54
C ARG A 345 -12.05 24.33 2.82
N VAL A 346 -13.27 23.92 3.17
CA VAL A 346 -14.38 24.83 3.43
C VAL A 346 -14.27 25.49 4.80
N PHE A 347 -14.05 24.71 5.87
CA PHE A 347 -14.06 25.24 7.23
C PHE A 347 -13.15 24.53 8.25
N LEU A 348 -12.90 23.22 8.13
CA LEU A 348 -12.19 22.49 9.19
C LEU A 348 -10.74 22.97 9.36
N LEU A 349 -10.03 23.35 8.29
CA LEU A 349 -8.68 23.91 8.43
C LEU A 349 -8.67 25.22 9.25
N LYS A 350 -9.69 26.07 9.09
CA LYS A 350 -9.84 27.31 9.90
C LYS A 350 -10.24 26.99 11.34
N PHE A 351 -10.99 25.92 11.56
CA PHE A 351 -11.35 25.45 12.89
C PHE A 351 -10.12 24.87 13.63
N TYR A 352 -9.36 24.01 12.96
CA TYR A 352 -8.13 23.42 13.48
C TYR A 352 -7.10 24.47 13.91
N SER A 353 -6.94 25.55 13.12
CA SER A 353 -6.04 26.64 13.50
C SER A 353 -6.47 27.37 14.78
N LYS A 354 -7.76 27.33 15.15
CA LYS A 354 -8.27 27.99 16.37
C LYS A 354 -8.11 27.14 17.63
N ILE A 355 -8.31 25.83 17.51
CA ILE A 355 -8.26 24.91 18.67
C ILE A 355 -6.83 24.46 19.01
N GLY A 356 -5.87 24.69 18.11
CA GLY A 356 -4.47 24.34 18.30
C GLY A 356 -4.12 22.89 17.91
N LYS A 357 -2.82 22.61 17.89
CA LYS A 357 -2.25 21.39 17.30
C LYS A 357 -2.78 20.09 17.92
N LEU A 358 -2.74 19.98 19.25
CA LEU A 358 -3.06 18.72 19.93
C LEU A 358 -4.55 18.31 19.74
N PRO A 359 -5.54 19.18 19.98
CA PRO A 359 -6.94 18.86 19.69
C PRO A 359 -7.18 18.51 18.22
N SER A 360 -6.53 19.20 17.28
CA SER A 360 -6.62 18.89 15.86
C SER A 360 -6.12 17.49 15.52
N VAL A 361 -5.02 17.04 16.11
CA VAL A 361 -4.50 15.68 15.94
C VAL A 361 -5.49 14.65 16.48
N LEU A 362 -6.05 14.87 17.67
CA LEU A 362 -7.01 13.94 18.28
C LEU A 362 -8.29 13.82 17.43
N ILE A 363 -8.85 14.94 16.98
CA ILE A 363 -10.04 14.94 16.12
C ILE A 363 -9.75 14.24 14.79
N THR A 364 -8.62 14.54 14.15
CA THR A 364 -8.21 13.88 12.90
C THR A 364 -8.03 12.38 13.10
N PHE A 365 -7.43 11.96 14.21
CA PHE A 365 -7.24 10.55 14.54
C PHE A 365 -8.59 9.85 14.73
N VAL A 366 -9.53 10.44 15.47
CA VAL A 366 -10.89 9.87 15.65
C VAL A 366 -11.64 9.75 14.32
N ILE A 367 -11.62 10.78 13.46
CA ILE A 367 -12.22 10.70 12.11
C ILE A 367 -11.59 9.56 11.32
N THR A 368 -10.27 9.40 11.42
CA THR A 368 -9.54 8.32 10.76
C THR A 368 -9.94 6.95 11.30
N LEU A 369 -10.13 6.79 12.62
CA LEU A 369 -10.61 5.53 13.23
C LEU A 369 -12.00 5.15 12.72
N VAL A 370 -12.92 6.11 12.60
CA VAL A 370 -14.25 5.84 11.99
C VAL A 370 -14.11 5.42 10.53
N GLY A 371 -13.21 6.05 9.77
CA GLY A 371 -12.85 5.58 8.43
C GLY A 371 -12.32 4.15 8.45
N TRP A 372 -11.53 3.76 9.44
CA TRP A 372 -11.02 2.40 9.55
C TRP A 372 -12.09 1.35 9.87
N VAL A 373 -13.18 1.71 10.55
CA VAL A 373 -14.33 0.80 10.74
C VAL A 373 -14.93 0.44 9.38
N LEU A 374 -15.16 1.43 8.52
CA LEU A 374 -15.65 1.23 7.14
C LEU A 374 -14.72 0.33 6.34
N PHE A 375 -13.40 0.52 6.50
CA PHE A 375 -12.40 -0.25 5.75
C PHE A 375 -12.26 -1.71 6.24
N ARG A 376 -12.45 -1.97 7.54
CA ARG A 376 -12.25 -3.31 8.13
C ARG A 376 -13.49 -4.20 8.08
N SER A 377 -14.67 -3.59 8.17
CA SER A 377 -15.93 -4.32 8.29
C SER A 377 -16.26 -5.10 7.02
N GLU A 378 -16.90 -6.25 7.17
CA GLU A 378 -17.26 -7.16 6.08
C GLU A 378 -18.68 -6.87 5.52
N SER A 379 -19.47 -6.07 6.24
CA SER A 379 -20.81 -5.66 5.81
C SER A 379 -21.19 -4.27 6.31
N MET A 380 -22.19 -3.65 5.66
CA MET A 380 -22.74 -2.37 6.11
C MET A 380 -23.46 -2.45 7.47
N ALA A 381 -24.08 -3.59 7.78
CA ALA A 381 -24.70 -3.81 9.08
C ALA A 381 -23.63 -3.75 10.19
N GLN A 382 -22.52 -4.46 9.99
CA GLN A 382 -21.40 -4.42 10.93
C GLN A 382 -20.81 -3.01 11.09
N VAL A 383 -20.66 -2.24 9.99
CA VAL A 383 -20.22 -0.84 10.07
C VAL A 383 -21.11 -0.03 11.00
N TRP A 384 -22.43 -0.18 10.86
CA TRP A 384 -23.41 0.54 11.67
C TRP A 384 -23.32 0.13 13.14
N ASP A 385 -23.40 -1.17 13.42
CA ASP A 385 -23.42 -1.70 14.79
C ASP A 385 -22.12 -1.38 15.54
N PHE A 386 -20.97 -1.48 14.86
CA PHE A 386 -19.67 -1.15 15.42
C PHE A 386 -19.55 0.35 15.71
N THR A 387 -19.89 1.20 14.73
CA THR A 387 -19.78 2.66 14.89
C THR A 387 -20.76 3.18 15.94
N ALA A 388 -22.02 2.73 15.92
CA ALA A 388 -23.00 3.10 16.94
C ALA A 388 -22.58 2.60 18.34
N GLY A 389 -22.08 1.36 18.43
CA GLY A 389 -21.57 0.78 19.66
C GLY A 389 -20.42 1.59 20.28
N MET A 390 -19.48 2.09 19.48
CA MET A 390 -18.38 2.94 19.95
C MET A 390 -18.86 4.20 20.70
N PHE A 391 -19.94 4.82 20.24
CA PHE A 391 -20.45 6.08 20.81
C PHE A 391 -21.66 5.91 21.74
N SER A 392 -22.07 4.67 22.03
CA SER A 392 -23.23 4.39 22.89
C SER A 392 -22.95 4.43 24.39
N PHE A 393 -21.67 4.50 24.80
CA PHE A 393 -21.23 4.48 26.21
C PHE A 393 -21.82 3.32 27.03
N ARG A 394 -22.00 2.16 26.40
CA ARG A 394 -22.63 0.99 27.02
C ARG A 394 -21.61 0.03 27.63
N GLY A 395 -22.03 -0.64 28.70
CA GLY A 395 -21.45 -1.91 29.12
C GLY A 395 -21.84 -3.04 28.16
N GLY A 396 -21.29 -4.23 28.36
CA GLY A 396 -21.52 -5.38 27.50
C GLY A 396 -20.40 -6.39 27.64
N ASP A 397 -20.39 -7.35 26.71
CA ASP A 397 -19.39 -8.39 26.67
C ASP A 397 -17.99 -7.80 26.46
N THR A 398 -17.02 -8.51 27.01
CA THR A 398 -15.61 -8.14 26.90
C THR A 398 -14.82 -9.20 26.16
N ILE A 399 -13.84 -8.75 25.39
CA ILE A 399 -12.86 -9.62 24.75
C ILE A 399 -11.55 -9.39 25.47
N TYR A 400 -10.96 -10.47 25.96
CA TYR A 400 -9.73 -10.41 26.74
C TYR A 400 -8.55 -9.97 25.85
N ALA A 401 -8.01 -8.79 26.15
CA ALA A 401 -6.72 -8.35 25.63
C ALA A 401 -5.60 -8.85 26.54
N SER A 402 -4.72 -9.70 26.01
CA SER A 402 -3.59 -10.25 26.76
C SER A 402 -2.60 -9.16 27.17
N ARG A 403 -1.72 -9.46 28.14
CA ARG A 403 -0.63 -8.55 28.53
C ARG A 403 0.23 -8.15 27.33
N GLU A 404 0.48 -9.10 26.43
CA GLU A 404 1.19 -8.84 25.18
C GLU A 404 0.48 -7.77 24.34
N VAL A 405 -0.83 -7.89 24.12
CA VAL A 405 -1.61 -6.89 23.36
C VAL A 405 -1.51 -5.51 23.98
N TRP A 406 -1.65 -5.37 25.30
CA TRP A 406 -1.54 -4.07 25.98
C TRP A 406 -0.15 -3.45 25.86
N VAL A 407 0.91 -4.25 26.06
CA VAL A 407 2.30 -3.79 25.93
C VAL A 407 2.59 -3.39 24.50
N THR A 408 2.19 -4.20 23.52
CA THR A 408 2.35 -3.91 22.10
C THR A 408 1.59 -2.66 21.71
N MET A 409 0.35 -2.47 22.19
CA MET A 409 -0.45 -1.28 21.91
C MET A 409 0.19 -0.02 22.51
N PHE A 410 0.78 -0.09 23.70
CA PHE A 410 1.52 1.02 24.29
C PHE A 410 2.71 1.43 23.41
N PHE A 411 3.57 0.49 23.01
CA PHE A 411 4.71 0.79 22.16
C PHE A 411 4.28 1.26 20.76
N ALA A 412 3.23 0.66 20.19
CA ALA A 412 2.64 1.10 18.94
C ALA A 412 2.17 2.56 19.02
N ALA A 413 1.48 2.94 20.09
CA ALA A 413 1.06 4.32 20.31
C ALA A 413 2.27 5.26 20.46
N VAL A 414 3.27 4.88 21.26
CA VAL A 414 4.50 5.69 21.41
C VAL A 414 5.15 5.95 20.04
N PHE A 415 5.41 4.91 19.25
CA PHE A 415 6.06 5.07 17.94
C PHE A 415 5.16 5.74 16.89
N ALA A 416 3.84 5.62 16.99
CA ALA A 416 2.92 6.26 16.05
C ALA A 416 2.89 7.78 16.24
N PHE A 417 3.09 8.26 17.47
CA PHE A 417 2.98 9.67 17.84
C PHE A 417 4.31 10.33 18.21
N TRP A 418 5.43 9.60 18.29
CA TRP A 418 6.73 10.14 18.74
C TRP A 418 7.25 11.35 17.94
N ALA A 419 6.97 11.40 16.63
CA ALA A 419 7.37 12.46 15.72
C ALA A 419 6.56 13.74 15.93
N TYR A 420 5.58 13.73 16.83
CA TYR A 420 4.96 14.96 17.34
C TYR A 420 6.01 15.89 17.97
N ALA A 421 7.07 15.31 18.56
CA ALA A 421 8.25 16.02 19.02
C ALA A 421 9.21 16.32 17.85
N PRO A 422 9.49 17.61 17.51
CA PRO A 422 10.30 17.98 16.34
C PRO A 422 11.74 17.44 16.36
N LEU A 423 12.30 17.18 17.55
CA LEU A 423 13.63 16.59 17.71
C LEU A 423 13.66 15.14 17.19
N VAL A 424 12.59 14.39 17.42
CA VAL A 424 12.45 13.00 16.97
C VAL A 424 12.30 12.94 15.46
N GLU A 425 11.51 13.84 14.86
CA GLU A 425 11.37 13.93 13.40
C GLU A 425 12.73 14.21 12.72
N LYS A 426 13.51 15.16 13.25
CA LYS A 426 14.86 15.46 12.74
C LYS A 426 15.81 14.27 12.87
N TRP A 427 15.73 13.55 13.98
CA TRP A 427 16.54 12.35 14.21
C TRP A 427 16.15 11.22 13.26
N GLN A 428 14.84 10.99 13.04
CA GLN A 428 14.32 10.00 12.11
C GLN A 428 14.80 10.27 10.68
N THR A 429 14.75 11.52 10.21
CA THR A 429 15.25 11.86 8.87
C THR A 429 16.72 11.50 8.72
N ARG A 430 17.55 11.82 9.71
CA ARG A 430 18.99 11.47 9.70
C ARG A 430 19.26 9.97 9.75
N LEU A 431 18.40 9.20 10.39
CA LEU A 431 18.53 7.74 10.48
C LEU A 431 18.38 7.06 9.12
N PHE A 432 17.59 7.65 8.21
CA PHE A 432 17.29 7.08 6.89
C PHE A 432 18.02 7.76 5.72
N ASP A 433 18.98 8.65 6.02
CA ASP A 433 19.89 9.23 5.03
C ASP A 433 20.68 8.15 4.27
N LYS A 434 21.36 8.56 3.19
CA LYS A 434 22.12 7.63 2.33
C LYS A 434 23.56 7.40 2.80
N GLU A 435 24.12 8.36 3.53
CA GLU A 435 25.51 8.35 3.96
C GLU A 435 25.60 8.32 5.47
N HIS A 436 26.37 7.38 6.01
CA HIS A 436 26.53 7.22 7.44
C HIS A 436 27.99 7.04 7.82
N LYS A 437 28.36 7.53 9.01
CA LYS A 437 29.66 7.20 9.59
C LYS A 437 29.71 5.71 9.92
N LEU A 438 30.89 5.10 9.84
CA LEU A 438 31.11 3.69 10.16
C LEU A 438 30.51 3.26 11.50
N SER A 439 30.66 4.09 12.55
CA SER A 439 30.08 3.80 13.87
C SER A 439 28.56 3.63 13.85
N HIS A 440 27.85 4.39 13.02
CA HIS A 440 26.41 4.27 12.86
C HIS A 440 26.05 2.99 12.12
N LEU A 441 26.78 2.66 11.05
CA LEU A 441 26.59 1.41 10.31
C LEU A 441 26.79 0.18 11.18
N VAL A 442 27.78 0.19 12.08
CA VAL A 442 28.01 -0.91 13.04
C VAL A 442 26.82 -1.06 13.98
N VAL A 443 26.35 0.03 14.59
CA VAL A 443 25.18 0.01 15.47
C VAL A 443 23.93 -0.48 14.73
N MET A 444 23.67 0.05 13.52
CA MET A 444 22.55 -0.37 12.69
C MET A 444 22.63 -1.86 12.34
N THR A 445 23.81 -2.37 12.03
CA THR A 445 24.02 -3.79 11.72
C THR A 445 23.73 -4.68 12.93
N LEU A 446 24.24 -4.31 14.12
CA LEU A 446 23.95 -5.05 15.36
C LEU A 446 22.45 -5.06 15.68
N LEU A 447 21.78 -3.91 15.56
CA LEU A 447 20.33 -3.82 15.73
C LEU A 447 19.57 -4.66 14.69
N SER A 448 20.06 -4.70 13.44
CA SER A 448 19.46 -5.52 12.38
C SER A 448 19.49 -7.00 12.73
N ILE A 449 20.62 -7.49 13.26
CA ILE A 449 20.77 -8.89 13.70
C ILE A 449 19.79 -9.18 14.84
N VAL A 450 19.68 -8.30 15.83
CA VAL A 450 18.74 -8.45 16.94
C VAL A 450 17.30 -8.49 16.44
N PHE A 451 16.89 -7.54 15.60
CA PHE A 451 15.54 -7.51 15.03
C PHE A 451 15.24 -8.73 14.17
N PHE A 452 16.22 -9.18 13.38
CA PHE A 452 16.06 -10.37 12.54
C PHE A 452 15.86 -11.63 13.38
N ILE A 453 16.68 -11.85 14.41
CA ILE A 453 16.59 -13.04 15.28
C ILE A 453 15.26 -13.04 16.05
N ILE A 454 14.88 -11.91 16.65
CA ILE A 454 13.61 -11.80 17.41
C ILE A 454 12.41 -12.01 16.46
N SER A 455 12.43 -11.40 15.28
CA SER A 455 11.35 -11.55 14.31
C SER A 455 11.24 -12.98 13.79
N LEU A 456 12.37 -13.65 13.54
CA LEU A 456 12.39 -15.05 13.12
C LEU A 456 11.86 -15.98 14.21
N GLY A 457 12.26 -15.74 15.47
CA GLY A 457 11.73 -16.44 16.63
C GLY A 457 10.20 -16.28 16.75
N ALA A 458 9.70 -15.07 16.57
CA ALA A 458 8.25 -14.79 16.59
C ALA A 458 7.50 -15.42 15.41
N ILE A 459 8.06 -15.40 14.18
CA ILE A 459 7.45 -16.06 13.01
C ILE A 459 7.33 -17.57 13.23
N THR A 460 8.37 -18.19 13.79
CA THR A 460 8.41 -19.65 14.02
C THR A 460 7.54 -20.09 15.19
N SER A 461 7.31 -19.23 16.19
CA SER A 461 6.47 -19.55 17.35
C SER A 461 4.98 -19.27 17.14
N SER A 462 4.62 -18.19 16.43
CA SER A 462 3.24 -17.68 16.41
C SER A 462 2.31 -18.41 15.43
N GLY A 463 2.82 -19.03 14.36
CA GLY A 463 2.02 -19.64 13.28
C GLY A 463 1.11 -18.66 12.49
N PHE A 464 0.76 -17.51 13.07
CA PHE A 464 -0.11 -16.46 12.54
C PHE A 464 0.71 -15.34 11.91
N ASN A 465 0.77 -15.32 10.57
CA ASN A 465 1.46 -14.29 9.79
C ASN A 465 0.61 -13.81 8.59
N PRO A 466 -0.63 -13.35 8.80
CA PRO A 466 -1.40 -12.77 7.71
C PRO A 466 -0.72 -11.48 7.19
N PHE A 467 -1.04 -11.12 5.96
CA PHE A 467 -0.73 -9.81 5.42
C PHE A 467 -2.03 -9.16 5.00
N ILE A 468 -2.34 -7.98 5.54
CA ILE A 468 -3.68 -7.39 5.46
C ILE A 468 -4.12 -7.12 4.02
N TYR A 469 -3.19 -6.74 3.14
CA TYR A 469 -3.47 -6.46 1.73
C TYR A 469 -3.68 -7.70 0.86
N PHE A 470 -3.50 -8.91 1.38
CA PHE A 470 -3.95 -10.12 0.68
C PHE A 470 -5.43 -10.43 0.88
N ARG A 471 -6.12 -9.75 1.81
CA ARG A 471 -7.55 -9.94 2.08
C ARG A 471 -8.46 -9.02 1.24
N PHE A 472 -7.90 -8.07 0.47
CA PHE A 472 -8.64 -7.03 -0.27
C PHE A 472 -8.55 -7.15 -1.79
#